data_AF-A0A0M8P9V2-F1
#
_entry.id   AF-A0A0M8P9V2-F1
#
_cell.length_a   1.000
_cell.length_b   1.000
_cell.length_c   1.000
_cell.angle_alpha   90.00
_cell.angle_beta   90.00
_cell.angle_gamma   90.00
#
_symmetry.space_group_name_H-M   'P 1'
#
loop_
_entity.id
_entity.type
_entity.pdbx_description
1 polymer ?
#
loop_
_entity_poly.entity_id
_entity_poly.type
_entity_poly.pdbx_seq_one_letter_code
_entity_poly.pdbx_strand_id
1 'polypeptide(L)'
;MTSIITSIKDLITSIFEVIFSVVKNTLGTGYELLLAFSDFFAGIPKMLEHIVKGSSEAVGGVRTFITSNIVIIAMIALGSYGYLVYLRREGRPVQDGTKKLN
;
A
#
# COMPACT_ATOMS: atom_id res chain seq x y z
N MET A 1 -17.12 27.65 -65.34
CA MET A 1 -16.41 26.34 -65.41
C MET A 1 -15.33 26.20 -64.34
N THR A 2 -14.80 27.30 -63.78
CA THR A 2 -13.82 27.29 -62.68
C THR A 2 -14.35 26.66 -61.39
N SER A 3 -15.61 26.91 -60.99
CA SER A 3 -16.17 26.34 -59.74
C SER A 3 -16.17 24.82 -59.68
N ILE A 4 -16.39 24.12 -60.80
CA ILE A 4 -16.43 22.65 -60.82
C ILE A 4 -15.04 22.08 -60.52
N ILE A 5 -14.01 22.71 -61.07
CA ILE A 5 -12.61 22.32 -60.88
C ILE A 5 -12.18 22.58 -59.43
N THR A 6 -12.62 23.68 -58.81
CA THR A 6 -12.37 23.97 -57.39
C THR A 6 -13.10 22.97 -56.49
N SER A 7 -14.38 22.70 -56.74
CA SER A 7 -15.16 21.75 -55.94
C SER A 7 -14.60 20.32 -55.99
N ILE A 8 -14.06 19.89 -57.13
CA ILE A 8 -13.38 18.59 -57.25
C ILE A 8 -12.09 18.57 -56.42
N LYS A 9 -11.31 19.66 -56.44
CA LYS A 9 -10.10 19.79 -55.60
C LYS A 9 -10.42 19.77 -54.12
N ASP A 10 -11.48 20.46 -53.71
CA ASP A 10 -11.91 20.53 -52.31
C ASP A 10 -12.42 19.16 -51.83
N LEU A 11 -13.15 18.43 -52.69
CA LEU A 11 -13.60 17.07 -52.41
C LEU A 11 -12.42 16.11 -52.22
N ILE A 12 -11.44 16.13 -53.13
CA ILE A 12 -10.24 15.29 -53.03
C ILE A 12 -9.47 15.63 -51.76
N THR A 13 -9.30 16.92 -51.44
CA THR A 13 -8.61 17.37 -50.23
C THR A 13 -9.30 16.88 -48.97
N SER A 14 -10.63 16.99 -48.90
CA SER A 14 -11.42 16.50 -47.76
C SER A 14 -11.29 14.99 -47.57
N ILE A 15 -11.29 14.19 -48.65
CA ILE A 15 -11.10 12.74 -48.57
C ILE A 15 -9.72 12.40 -47.98
N PHE A 16 -8.67 13.05 -48.47
CA PHE A 16 -7.31 12.84 -47.93
C PHE A 16 -7.20 13.29 -46.48
N GLU A 17 -7.80 14.41 -46.11
CA GLU A 17 -7.78 14.94 -44.74
C GLU A 17 -8.46 13.98 -43.75
N VAL A 18 -9.58 13.37 -44.13
CA VAL A 18 -10.25 12.35 -43.32
C VAL A 18 -9.39 11.10 -43.17
N ILE A 19 -8.77 10.61 -44.26
CA ILE A 19 -7.88 9.43 -44.21
C ILE A 19 -6.69 9.70 -43.28
N PHE A 20 -6.03 10.85 -43.42
CA PHE A 20 -4.92 11.22 -42.56
C PHE A 20 -5.33 11.43 -41.11
N SER A 21 -6.52 12.01 -40.88
CA SER A 21 -7.08 12.19 -39.54
C SER A 21 -7.31 10.85 -38.84
N VAL A 22 -7.92 9.88 -39.54
CA VAL A 22 -8.13 8.52 -39.01
C VAL A 22 -6.79 7.84 -38.70
N VAL A 23 -5.82 7.89 -39.62
CA VAL A 23 -4.50 7.28 -39.41
C VAL A 23 -3.76 7.92 -38.23
N LYS A 24 -3.74 9.26 -38.14
CA LYS A 24 -3.12 9.98 -37.02
C LYS A 24 -3.80 9.67 -35.70
N ASN A 25 -5.13 9.60 -35.67
CA ASN A 25 -5.88 9.28 -34.47
C ASN A 25 -5.59 7.85 -34.01
N THR A 26 -5.61 6.87 -34.92
CA THR A 26 -5.29 5.47 -34.60
C THR A 26 -3.84 5.28 -34.12
N LEU A 27 -2.87 5.92 -34.77
CA LEU A 27 -1.47 5.87 -34.34
C LEU A 27 -1.25 6.59 -33.00
N GLY A 28 -1.92 7.72 -32.78
CA GLY A 28 -1.90 8.45 -31.51
C GLY A 28 -2.46 7.62 -30.37
N THR A 29 -3.66 7.05 -30.53
CA THR A 29 -4.26 6.17 -29.53
C THR A 29 -3.41 4.91 -29.28
N GLY A 30 -2.80 4.33 -30.31
CA GLY A 30 -1.91 3.17 -30.15
C GLY A 30 -0.63 3.49 -29.37
N TYR A 31 -0.04 4.66 -29.61
CA TYR A 31 1.13 5.13 -28.88
C TYR A 31 0.80 5.47 -27.42
N GLU A 32 -0.33 6.13 -27.18
CA GLU A 32 -0.85 6.40 -25.83
C GLU A 32 -1.13 5.10 -25.07
N LEU A 33 -1.68 4.08 -25.74
CA LEU A 33 -1.91 2.77 -25.13
C LEU A 33 -0.59 2.11 -24.71
N LEU A 34 0.44 2.17 -25.56
CA LEU A 34 1.77 1.62 -25.24
C LEU A 34 2.45 2.37 -24.09
N LEU A 35 2.33 3.70 -24.05
CA LEU A 35 2.81 4.51 -22.92
C LEU A 35 2.07 4.18 -21.63
N ALA A 36 0.74 4.14 -21.65
CA ALA A 36 -0.08 3.78 -20.50
C ALA A 36 0.24 2.37 -19.99
N PHE A 37 0.49 1.43 -20.91
CA PHE A 37 0.91 0.07 -20.57
C PHE A 37 2.29 0.09 -19.90
N SER A 38 3.27 0.77 -20.47
CA SER A 38 4.60 0.93 -19.88
C SER A 38 4.56 1.58 -18.49
N ASP A 39 3.75 2.64 -18.32
CA ASP A 39 3.58 3.34 -17.05
C ASP A 39 2.87 2.47 -16.01
N PHE A 40 1.91 1.65 -16.43
CA PHE A 40 1.26 0.67 -15.56
C PHE A 40 2.28 -0.35 -15.02
N PHE A 41 3.13 -0.91 -15.89
CA PHE A 41 4.18 -1.84 -15.47
C PHE A 41 5.27 -1.17 -14.63
N ALA A 42 5.58 0.11 -14.87
CA ALA A 42 6.48 0.89 -14.02
C ALA A 42 5.86 1.27 -12.67
N GLY A 43 4.54 1.32 -12.57
CA GLY A 43 3.79 1.59 -11.34
C GLY A 43 3.80 0.42 -10.35
N ILE A 44 3.78 -0.82 -10.84
CA ILE A 44 3.79 -2.04 -10.01
C ILE A 44 4.98 -2.11 -9.03
N PRO A 45 6.26 -1.99 -9.47
CA PRO A 45 7.39 -2.04 -8.56
C PRO A 45 7.41 -0.85 -7.59
N LYS A 46 6.96 0.34 -8.00
CA LYS A 46 6.83 1.50 -7.10
C LYS A 46 5.81 1.25 -6.00
N MET A 47 4.65 0.69 -6.32
CA MET A 47 3.65 0.31 -5.32
C MET A 47 4.21 -0.73 -4.34
N LEU A 48 4.92 -1.73 -4.84
CA LEU A 48 5.57 -2.74 -3.99
C LEU A 48 6.60 -2.10 -3.05
N GLU A 49 7.43 -1.21 -3.56
CA GLU A 49 8.42 -0.47 -2.78
C GLU A 49 7.78 0.36 -1.67
N HIS A 50 6.68 1.07 -1.97
CA HIS A 50 5.93 1.84 -0.97
C HIS A 50 5.29 0.94 0.10
N ILE A 51 4.79 -0.24 -0.26
CA ILE A 51 4.22 -1.19 0.70
C ILE A 51 5.31 -1.74 1.63
N VAL A 52 6.47 -2.12 1.07
CA VAL A 52 7.60 -2.64 1.85
C VAL A 52 8.17 -1.55 2.77
N LYS A 53 8.34 -0.31 2.26
CA LYS A 53 8.78 0.83 3.07
C LYS A 53 7.78 1.15 4.18
N GLY A 54 6.49 1.25 3.87
CA GLY A 54 5.46 1.50 4.88
C GLY A 54 5.38 0.40 5.94
N SER A 55 5.55 -0.86 5.57
CA SER A 55 5.63 -1.99 6.52
C SER A 55 6.88 -1.91 7.39
N SER A 56 8.04 -1.62 6.80
CA SER A 56 9.30 -1.44 7.53
C SER A 56 9.24 -0.24 8.48
N GLU A 57 8.62 0.87 8.07
CA GLU A 57 8.40 2.04 8.92
C GLU A 57 7.45 1.74 10.07
N ALA A 58 6.39 0.96 9.85
CA ALA A 58 5.49 0.51 10.91
C ALA A 58 6.23 -0.35 11.96
N VAL A 59 7.05 -1.31 11.51
CA VAL A 59 7.90 -2.12 12.39
C VAL A 59 8.96 -1.25 13.10
N GLY A 60 9.54 -0.29 12.39
CA GLY A 60 10.47 0.70 12.95
C GLY A 60 9.80 1.56 14.04
N GLY A 61 8.57 2.01 13.80
CA GLY A 61 7.77 2.79 14.75
C GLY A 61 7.48 2.02 16.04
N VAL A 62 7.18 0.72 15.94
CA VAL A 62 7.00 -0.16 17.11
C VAL A 62 8.31 -0.29 17.90
N ARG A 63 9.45 -0.48 17.23
CA ARG A 63 10.76 -0.55 17.90
C ARG A 63 11.12 0.76 18.59
N THR A 64 10.87 1.90 17.94
CA THR A 64 11.09 3.24 18.51
C THR A 64 10.19 3.48 19.71
N PHE A 65 8.92 3.07 19.65
CA PHE A 65 8.00 3.14 20.78
C PHE A 65 8.49 2.31 21.98
N ILE A 66 8.91 1.07 21.75
CA ILE A 66 9.45 0.20 22.81
C ILE A 66 10.72 0.81 23.41
N THR A 67 11.62 1.32 22.58
CA THR A 67 12.89 1.92 23.03
C THR A 67 12.65 3.19 23.82
N SER A 68 11.75 4.07 23.36
CA SER A 68 11.41 5.33 24.02
C SER A 68 10.69 5.11 25.35
N ASN A 69 9.90 4.03 25.48
CA ASN A 69 9.07 3.78 26.65
C ASN A 69 9.52 2.55 27.45
N ILE A 70 10.78 2.14 27.29
CA ILE A 70 11.31 0.89 27.84
C ILE A 70 11.14 0.80 29.37
N VAL A 71 11.28 1.91 30.08
CA VAL A 71 11.13 1.98 31.55
C VAL A 71 9.69 1.68 31.99
N ILE A 72 8.71 2.27 31.29
CA ILE A 72 7.28 2.08 31.59
C ILE A 72 6.87 0.64 31.24
N ILE A 73 7.31 0.15 30.08
CA ILE A 73 7.06 -1.23 29.65
C ILE A 73 7.67 -2.23 30.64
N ALA A 74 8.89 -1.99 31.12
CA ALA A 74 9.55 -2.84 32.12
C ALA A 74 8.79 -2.85 33.45
N MET A 75 8.32 -1.69 33.93
CA MET A 75 7.48 -1.59 35.13
C MET A 75 6.19 -2.39 34.99
N ILE A 76 5.49 -2.24 33.87
CA ILE A 76 4.24 -2.98 33.60
C ILE A 76 4.52 -4.49 33.55
N ALA A 77 5.60 -4.92 32.86
CA ALA A 77 5.98 -6.32 32.76
C ALA A 77 6.33 -6.93 34.12
N LEU A 78 7.10 -6.21 34.95
CA LEU A 78 7.43 -6.65 36.31
C LEU A 78 6.19 -6.70 37.21
N GLY A 79 5.33 -5.69 37.14
CA GLY A 79 4.08 -5.65 37.90
C GLY A 79 3.14 -6.78 37.54
N SER A 80 2.93 -7.02 36.24
CA SER A 80 2.07 -8.11 35.75
C SER A 80 2.66 -9.50 36.03
N TYR A 81 3.97 -9.68 35.91
CA TYR A 81 4.63 -10.92 36.32
C TYR A 81 4.53 -11.15 37.83
N GLY A 82 4.80 -10.13 38.65
CA GLY A 82 4.65 -10.19 40.10
C GLY A 82 3.22 -10.54 40.51
N TYR A 83 2.23 -9.94 39.85
CA TYR A 83 0.81 -10.23 40.06
C TYR A 83 0.44 -11.67 39.67
N LEU A 84 0.93 -12.18 38.54
CA LEU A 84 0.73 -13.59 38.13
C LEU A 84 1.37 -14.57 39.12
N VAL A 85 2.55 -14.25 39.64
CA VAL A 85 3.23 -15.04 40.68
C VAL A 85 2.45 -15.00 41.99
N TYR A 86 1.88 -13.86 42.35
CA TYR A 86 1.02 -13.68 43.51
C TYR A 86 -0.27 -14.51 43.40
N LEU A 87 -0.99 -14.42 42.27
CA LEU A 87 -2.16 -15.26 41.96
C LEU A 87 -1.85 -16.76 42.05
N ARG A 88 -0.68 -17.18 41.56
CA ARG A 88 -0.24 -18.58 41.63
C ARG A 88 -0.01 -19.06 43.08
N ARG A 89 0.27 -18.13 44.00
CA ARG A 89 0.45 -18.43 45.44
C ARG A 89 -0.88 -18.46 46.19
N GLU A 90 -1.88 -17.68 45.78
CA GLU A 90 -3.23 -17.72 46.38
C GLU A 90 -3.97 -19.04 46.10
N GLY A 91 -3.61 -19.76 45.03
CA GLY A 91 -4.13 -21.12 44.76
C GLY A 91 -3.47 -22.25 45.58
N ARG A 92 -2.48 -21.95 46.43
CA ARG A 92 -1.90 -22.94 47.35
C ARG A 92 -2.52 -22.78 48.74
N PRO A 93 -3.19 -23.81 49.29
CA PRO A 93 -3.64 -23.75 50.68
C PRO A 93 -2.42 -23.51 51.57
N VAL A 94 -2.50 -22.51 52.43
CA VAL A 94 -1.50 -22.23 53.45
C VAL A 94 -1.46 -23.46 54.36
N GLN A 95 -0.40 -24.27 54.27
CA GLN A 95 -0.09 -25.23 55.33
C GLN A 95 0.45 -24.42 56.49
N ASP A 96 -0.48 -23.80 57.23
CA ASP A 96 -0.17 -23.35 58.56
C ASP A 96 0.07 -24.62 59.38
N GLY A 97 1.31 -24.78 59.84
CA GLY A 97 1.67 -25.88 60.72
C GLY A 97 0.69 -25.89 61.89
N THR A 98 0.05 -27.03 62.12
CA THR A 98 -0.89 -27.32 63.22
C THR A 98 -2.33 -26.80 63.12
N LYS A 99 -3.10 -27.27 62.13
CA LYS A 99 -4.43 -27.86 62.46
C LYS A 99 -4.98 -28.74 61.33
N LYS A 100 -4.98 -30.06 61.55
CA LYS A 100 -6.03 -30.90 60.99
C LYS A 100 -7.31 -30.57 61.75
N LEU A 101 -8.28 -29.96 61.07
CA LEU A 101 -9.67 -30.02 61.49
C LEU A 101 -10.37 -31.02 60.58
N ASN A 102 -10.92 -32.02 61.26
CA ASN A 102 -11.69 -33.15 60.76
C ASN A 102 -12.89 -32.70 59.93
#